data_AF-A0A8J3PHX1-F1
#
_entry.id   AF-A0A8J3PHX1-F1
#
_cell.length_a   1.000
_cell.length_b   1.000
_cell.length_c   1.000
_cell.angle_alpha   90.00
_cell.angle_beta   90.00
_cell.angle_gamma   90.00
#
_symmetry.space_group_name_H-M   'P 1'
#
loop_
_entity.id
_entity.type
_entity.pdbx_description
1 polymer ?
#
loop_
_entity_poly.entity_id
_entity_poly.type
_entity_poly.pdbx_seq_one_letter_code
_entity_poly.pdbx_strand_id
1 'polypeptide(L)'
;MNHVRDAAMTALIFGFFASAWFGWAQEAPPVAWKKRLGIAGGVSIAVSLAGGILAWQHWSDGSALSEPGAMRRYGIIVGIECVAAAAGALVLGLRGKRELIAPWICLVVGVHFIPLAGPLQSPILFPLAVAMTLVAAGATPLARKRDIPPSATTGVGAGVSLLTCAIAALIIAVTR
;
A
#
# COMPACT_ATOMS: atom_id res chain seq x y z
N MET A 1 -7.60 -13.56 -7.18
CA MET A 1 -6.87 -13.17 -8.40
C MET A 1 -6.99 -14.32 -9.38
N ASN A 2 -7.59 -14.07 -10.54
CA ASN A 2 -7.84 -15.10 -11.55
C ASN A 2 -6.76 -15.11 -12.64
N HIS A 3 -6.07 -13.99 -12.85
CA HIS A 3 -5.05 -13.83 -13.88
C HIS A 3 -3.65 -13.67 -13.30
N VAL A 4 -2.65 -14.24 -13.98
CA VAL A 4 -1.22 -14.11 -13.63
C VAL A 4 -0.78 -12.66 -13.70
N ARG A 5 -1.18 -11.94 -14.76
CA ARG A 5 -0.91 -10.51 -14.93
C ARG A 5 -1.40 -9.67 -13.76
N ASP A 6 -2.59 -9.93 -13.22
CA ASP A 6 -3.13 -9.18 -12.08
C ASP A 6 -2.34 -9.44 -10.79
N ALA A 7 -1.90 -10.68 -10.57
CA ALA A 7 -1.04 -11.04 -9.44
C ALA A 7 0.34 -10.37 -9.55
N ALA A 8 0.93 -10.38 -10.75
CA ALA A 8 2.20 -9.72 -11.03
C ALA A 8 2.10 -8.18 -10.85
N MET A 9 1.03 -7.56 -11.36
CA MET A 9 0.75 -6.13 -11.17
C MET A 9 0.51 -5.79 -9.69
N THR A 10 -0.15 -6.67 -8.93
CA THR A 10 -0.33 -6.48 -7.48
C THR A 10 1.01 -6.51 -6.76
N ALA A 11 1.89 -7.46 -7.10
CA ALA A 11 3.25 -7.52 -6.53
C ALA A 11 4.07 -6.27 -6.86
N LEU A 12 4.00 -5.80 -8.11
CA LEU A 12 4.62 -4.55 -8.57
C LEU A 12 4.17 -3.36 -7.71
N ILE A 13 2.85 -3.12 -7.68
CA ILE A 13 2.26 -1.93 -7.07
C ILE A 13 2.44 -1.96 -5.54
N PHE A 14 2.12 -3.08 -4.90
CA PHE A 14 2.23 -3.18 -3.44
C PHE A 14 3.69 -3.17 -2.97
N GLY A 15 4.62 -3.78 -3.73
CA GLY A 15 6.04 -3.69 -3.43
C GLY A 15 6.56 -2.25 -3.51
N PHE A 16 6.16 -1.50 -4.54
CA PHE A 16 6.52 -0.09 -4.68
C PHE A 16 6.01 0.75 -3.49
N PHE A 17 4.72 0.63 -3.17
CA PHE A 17 4.14 1.39 -2.07
C PHE A 17 4.66 0.94 -0.70
N ALA A 18 4.93 -0.36 -0.50
CA ALA A 18 5.58 -0.84 0.72
C ALA A 18 6.94 -0.15 0.94
N SER A 19 7.75 0.00 -0.11
CA SER A 19 9.01 0.74 -0.05
C SER A 19 8.79 2.21 0.35
N ALA A 20 7.80 2.89 -0.24
CA ALA A 20 7.45 4.27 0.11
C ALA A 20 7.04 4.40 1.59
N TRP A 21 6.25 3.46 2.12
CA TRP A 21 5.85 3.44 3.53
C TRP A 21 7.04 3.15 4.47
N PHE A 22 7.95 2.25 4.09
CA PHE A 22 9.22 2.09 4.80
C PHE A 22 10.11 3.34 4.72
N GLY A 23 9.99 4.13 3.65
CA GLY A 23 10.60 5.46 3.53
C GLY A 23 10.03 6.46 4.55
N TRP A 24 8.71 6.54 4.69
CA TRP A 24 8.09 7.32 5.77
C TRP A 24 8.52 6.85 7.16
N ALA A 25 8.73 5.54 7.32
CA ALA A 25 9.23 5.00 8.57
C ALA A 25 10.64 5.52 8.94
N GLN A 26 11.38 6.07 7.97
CA GLN A 26 12.74 6.58 8.14
C GLN A 26 12.86 8.06 8.53
N GLU A 27 11.75 8.80 8.69
CA GLU A 27 11.78 10.22 9.06
C GLU A 27 12.59 10.50 10.35
N ALA A 28 12.27 9.80 11.44
CA ALA A 28 13.10 9.79 12.65
C ALA A 28 12.94 8.47 13.45
N PRO A 29 13.35 7.32 12.88
CA PRO A 29 13.23 6.03 13.54
C PRO A 29 14.26 5.86 14.66
N PRO A 30 13.96 5.02 15.66
CA PRO A 30 14.97 4.48 16.57
C PRO A 30 16.17 3.91 15.79
N VAL A 31 17.39 4.11 16.30
CA VAL A 31 18.63 3.68 15.62
C VAL A 31 18.60 2.18 15.25
N ALA A 32 18.06 1.35 16.14
CA ALA A 32 17.93 -0.10 15.93
C ALA A 32 17.03 -0.48 14.73
N TRP A 33 16.15 0.42 14.28
CA TRP A 33 15.22 0.15 13.18
C TRP A 33 15.82 0.48 11.81
N LYS A 34 16.71 1.47 11.73
CA LYS A 34 17.25 2.01 10.47
C LYS A 34 17.71 0.91 9.50
N LYS A 35 18.55 -0.03 9.98
CA LYS A 35 19.03 -1.15 9.17
C LYS A 35 17.90 -2.06 8.69
N ARG A 36 16.95 -2.38 9.57
CA ARG A 36 15.82 -3.27 9.24
C ARG A 36 14.85 -2.62 8.25
N LEU A 37 14.58 -1.32 8.41
CA LEU A 37 13.76 -0.55 7.47
C LEU A 37 14.41 -0.47 6.10
N GLY A 38 15.72 -0.25 6.03
CA GLY A 38 16.48 -0.26 4.78
C GLY A 38 16.39 -1.61 4.07
N ILE A 39 16.57 -2.71 4.80
CA ILE A 39 16.42 -4.08 4.25
C ILE A 39 14.99 -4.30 3.76
N ALA A 40 13.97 -3.95 4.57
CA ALA A 40 12.57 -4.13 4.20
C ALA A 40 12.19 -3.31 2.96
N GLY A 41 12.66 -2.06 2.86
CA GLY A 41 12.51 -1.23 1.66
C GLY A 41 13.19 -1.85 0.44
N GLY A 42 14.42 -2.36 0.59
CA GLY A 42 15.15 -3.05 -0.47
C GLY A 42 14.44 -4.31 -0.96
N VAL A 43 13.93 -5.15 -0.05
CA VAL A 43 13.12 -6.31 -0.40
C VAL A 43 11.83 -5.90 -1.11
N SER A 44 11.19 -4.82 -0.67
CA SER A 44 9.97 -4.29 -1.30
C SER A 44 10.22 -3.85 -2.75
N ILE A 45 11.36 -3.19 -3.01
CA ILE A 45 11.78 -2.83 -4.37
C ILE A 45 12.07 -4.09 -5.20
N ALA A 46 12.76 -5.10 -4.64
CA ALA A 46 13.04 -6.34 -5.36
C ALA A 46 11.76 -7.08 -5.77
N VAL A 47 10.78 -7.18 -4.86
CA VAL A 47 9.45 -7.75 -5.14
C VAL A 47 8.72 -6.93 -6.20
N SER A 48 8.81 -5.60 -6.12
CA SER A 48 8.20 -4.69 -7.09
C SER A 48 8.77 -4.91 -8.50
N LEU A 49 10.09 -4.97 -8.63
CA LEU A 49 10.77 -5.21 -9.90
C LEU A 49 10.45 -6.59 -10.47
N ALA A 50 10.46 -7.64 -9.64
CA ALA A 50 10.08 -8.98 -10.07
C ALA A 50 8.63 -9.03 -10.58
N GLY A 51 7.70 -8.40 -9.86
CA GLY A 51 6.31 -8.26 -10.29
C GLY A 51 6.18 -7.49 -11.60
N GLY A 52 6.96 -6.42 -11.80
CA GLY A 52 6.97 -5.65 -13.04
C GLY A 52 7.49 -6.44 -14.24
N ILE A 53 8.56 -7.22 -14.06
CA ILE A 53 9.11 -8.10 -15.10
C ILE A 53 8.08 -9.16 -15.49
N LEU A 54 7.43 -9.81 -14.52
CA LEU A 54 6.39 -10.80 -14.78
C LEU A 54 5.16 -10.17 -15.46
N ALA A 55 4.73 -9.00 -15.01
CA ALA A 55 3.60 -8.29 -15.62
C ALA A 55 3.88 -7.91 -17.08
N TRP A 56 5.13 -7.57 -17.41
CA TRP A 56 5.58 -7.34 -18.78
C TRP A 56 5.54 -8.62 -19.62
N GLN A 57 6.07 -9.72 -19.08
CA GLN A 57 6.07 -11.03 -19.77
C GLN A 57 4.65 -11.53 -20.05
N HIS A 58 3.73 -11.31 -19.13
CA HIS A 58 2.32 -11.71 -19.20
C HIS A 58 1.40 -10.56 -19.67
N TRP A 59 1.93 -9.54 -20.36
CA TRP A 59 1.14 -8.36 -20.72
C TRP A 59 -0.05 -8.68 -21.63
N SER A 60 0.12 -9.66 -22.51
CA SER A 60 -0.89 -10.15 -23.44
C SER A 60 -1.94 -11.07 -22.80
N ASP A 61 -1.74 -11.47 -21.54
CA ASP A 61 -2.69 -12.32 -20.82
C ASP A 61 -3.92 -11.51 -20.36
N GLY A 62 -4.98 -12.25 -20.01
CA GLY A 62 -6.20 -11.67 -19.46
C GLY A 62 -5.96 -10.88 -18.16
N SER A 63 -6.87 -9.95 -17.86
CA SER A 63 -6.87 -9.14 -16.63
C SER A 63 -8.30 -8.87 -16.21
N ALA A 64 -8.55 -8.81 -14.91
CA ALA A 64 -9.84 -8.39 -14.36
C ALA A 64 -10.26 -6.99 -14.85
N LEU A 65 -9.29 -6.12 -15.18
CA LEU A 65 -9.57 -4.78 -15.69
C LEU A 65 -10.01 -4.75 -17.16
N SER A 66 -9.86 -5.87 -17.89
CA SER A 66 -10.37 -6.02 -19.26
C SER A 66 -11.89 -6.21 -19.29
N GLU A 67 -12.53 -6.51 -18.15
CA GLU A 67 -13.97 -6.63 -18.06
C GLU A 67 -14.68 -5.28 -18.36
N PRO A 68 -15.82 -5.29 -19.09
CA PRO A 68 -16.53 -4.07 -19.48
C PRO A 68 -16.81 -3.13 -18.31
N GLY A 69 -16.22 -1.93 -18.35
CA GLY A 69 -16.41 -0.89 -17.35
C GLY A 69 -15.58 -1.05 -16.06
N ALA A 70 -14.81 -2.13 -15.89
CA ALA A 70 -13.93 -2.33 -14.72
C ALA A 70 -12.87 -1.23 -14.63
N MET A 71 -12.15 -0.96 -15.73
CA MET A 71 -11.16 0.13 -15.79
C MET A 71 -11.77 1.52 -15.47
N ARG A 72 -12.99 1.81 -15.94
CA ARG A 72 -13.67 3.07 -15.64
C ARG A 72 -13.99 3.20 -14.15
N ARG A 73 -14.53 2.15 -13.54
CA ARG A 73 -14.82 2.11 -12.10
C ARG A 73 -13.54 2.25 -11.27
N TYR A 74 -12.50 1.52 -11.65
CA TYR A 74 -11.16 1.63 -11.05
C TYR A 74 -10.66 3.08 -11.07
N GLY A 75 -10.68 3.74 -12.23
CA GLY A 75 -10.22 5.13 -12.36
C GLY A 75 -11.01 6.13 -11.52
N ILE A 76 -12.34 5.97 -11.42
CA ILE A 76 -13.18 6.82 -10.56
C ILE A 76 -12.81 6.63 -9.08
N ILE A 77 -12.66 5.38 -8.63
CA ILE A 77 -12.32 5.05 -7.24
C ILE A 77 -10.95 5.64 -6.87
N VAL A 78 -9.93 5.46 -7.72
CA VAL A 78 -8.60 6.03 -7.51
C VAL A 78 -8.64 7.56 -7.53
N GLY A 79 -9.40 8.16 -8.45
CA GLY A 79 -9.55 9.62 -8.52
C GLY A 79 -10.14 10.21 -7.23
N ILE A 80 -11.20 9.60 -6.70
CA ILE A 80 -11.81 10.02 -5.42
C ILE A 80 -10.82 9.86 -4.27
N GLU A 81 -10.09 8.74 -4.23
CA GLU A 81 -9.05 8.49 -3.22
C GLU A 81 -7.96 9.56 -3.26
N CYS A 82 -7.40 9.87 -4.43
CA CYS A 82 -6.36 10.88 -4.57
C CYS A 82 -6.83 12.25 -4.07
N VAL A 83 -8.07 12.63 -4.40
CA VAL A 83 -8.68 13.88 -3.91
C VAL A 83 -8.83 13.85 -2.39
N ALA A 84 -9.35 12.76 -1.81
CA ALA A 84 -9.53 12.64 -0.36
C ALA A 84 -8.19 12.69 0.39
N ALA A 85 -7.17 11.97 -0.10
CA ALA A 85 -5.83 11.95 0.45
C ALA A 85 -5.21 13.36 0.42
N ALA A 86 -5.23 14.02 -0.75
CA ALA A 86 -4.66 15.35 -0.94
C ALA A 86 -5.39 16.42 -0.12
N ALA A 87 -6.74 16.41 -0.12
CA ALA A 87 -7.53 17.38 0.62
C ALA A 87 -7.29 17.27 2.13
N GLY A 88 -7.31 16.07 2.70
CA GLY A 88 -7.05 15.91 4.12
C GLY A 88 -5.59 16.21 4.50
N ALA A 89 -4.62 15.84 3.66
CA ALA A 89 -3.22 16.22 3.87
C ALA A 89 -3.03 17.75 3.86
N LEU A 90 -3.67 18.46 2.92
CA LEU A 90 -3.66 19.92 2.85
C LEU A 90 -4.27 20.53 4.10
N VAL A 91 -5.47 20.09 4.52
CA VAL A 91 -6.15 20.60 5.73
C VAL A 91 -5.29 20.38 6.98
N LEU A 92 -4.70 19.20 7.14
CA LEU A 92 -3.82 18.89 8.27
C LEU A 92 -2.55 19.75 8.23
N GLY A 93 -1.96 19.93 7.06
CA GLY A 93 -0.79 20.79 6.86
C GLY A 93 -1.06 22.26 7.20
N LEU A 94 -2.20 22.80 6.74
CA LEU A 94 -2.63 24.18 7.03
C LEU A 94 -2.95 24.39 8.52
N ARG A 95 -3.39 23.34 9.23
CA ARG A 95 -3.67 23.38 10.67
C ARG A 95 -2.45 23.06 11.54
N GLY A 96 -1.26 22.93 10.96
CA GLY A 96 -0.02 22.61 11.69
C GLY A 96 0.04 21.18 12.25
N LYS A 97 -0.87 20.29 11.86
CA LYS A 97 -0.95 18.88 12.32
C LYS A 97 -0.25 17.93 11.33
N ARG A 98 0.96 18.29 10.89
CA ARG A 98 1.69 17.57 9.84
C ARG A 98 2.00 16.12 10.22
N GLU A 99 2.16 15.85 11.50
CA GLU A 99 2.38 14.53 12.08
C GLU A 99 1.21 13.55 11.82
N LEU A 100 0.01 14.06 11.53
CA LEU A 100 -1.17 13.24 11.22
C LEU A 100 -1.35 12.95 9.73
N ILE A 101 -0.51 13.51 8.85
CA ILE A 101 -0.64 13.33 7.39
C ILE A 101 -0.44 11.86 7.00
N ALA A 102 0.62 11.21 7.51
CA ALA A 102 0.86 9.79 7.21
C ALA A 102 -0.27 8.88 7.72
N PRO A 103 -0.74 8.98 9.00
CA PRO A 103 -1.93 8.26 9.46
C PRO A 103 -3.19 8.53 8.63
N TRP A 104 -3.42 9.78 8.19
CA TRP A 104 -4.55 10.13 7.34
C TRP A 104 -4.50 9.42 5.98
N ILE A 105 -3.35 9.49 5.30
CA ILE A 105 -3.17 8.83 4.01
C ILE A 105 -3.32 7.31 4.17
N CYS A 106 -2.81 6.74 5.26
CA CYS A 106 -2.95 5.33 5.59
C CYS A 106 -4.42 4.92 5.74
N LEU A 107 -5.23 5.76 6.40
CA LEU A 107 -6.67 5.54 6.54
C LEU A 107 -7.38 5.58 5.19
N VAL A 108 -7.10 6.59 4.37
CA VAL A 108 -7.70 6.76 3.04
C VAL A 108 -7.37 5.54 2.16
N VAL A 109 -6.11 5.12 2.11
CA VAL A 109 -5.66 3.93 1.39
C VAL A 109 -6.34 2.66 1.92
N GLY A 110 -6.45 2.52 3.23
CA GLY A 110 -7.15 1.39 3.86
C GLY A 110 -8.62 1.29 3.45
N VAL A 111 -9.35 2.40 3.51
CA VAL A 111 -10.77 2.46 3.09
C VAL A 111 -10.91 2.25 1.58
N HIS A 112 -9.97 2.77 0.79
CA HIS A 112 -9.94 2.67 -0.67
C HIS A 112 -9.85 1.21 -1.18
N PHE A 113 -9.20 0.31 -0.45
CA PHE A 113 -9.10 -1.09 -0.85
C PHE A 113 -10.46 -1.81 -0.91
N ILE A 114 -11.47 -1.35 -0.15
CA ILE A 114 -12.82 -1.94 -0.14
C ILE A 114 -13.52 -1.80 -1.50
N PRO A 115 -13.75 -0.58 -2.04
CA PRO A 115 -14.37 -0.43 -3.35
C PRO A 115 -13.51 -0.98 -4.50
N LEU A 116 -12.18 -1.05 -4.34
CA LEU A 116 -11.29 -1.67 -5.34
C LEU A 116 -11.46 -3.18 -5.48
N ALA A 117 -11.92 -3.87 -4.43
CA ALA A 117 -12.03 -5.34 -4.43
C ALA A 117 -12.89 -5.87 -5.59
N GLY A 118 -13.91 -5.10 -6.01
CA GLY A 118 -14.79 -5.42 -7.13
C GLY A 118 -14.06 -5.37 -8.49
N PRO A 119 -13.63 -4.18 -8.96
CA PRO A 119 -12.96 -4.04 -10.26
C PRO A 119 -11.70 -4.90 -10.43
N LEU A 120 -10.97 -5.17 -9.34
CA LEU A 120 -9.76 -6.00 -9.38
C LEU A 120 -10.02 -7.49 -9.14
N GLN A 121 -11.27 -7.88 -8.84
CA GLN A 121 -11.67 -9.26 -8.52
C GLN A 121 -10.72 -9.93 -7.51
N SER A 122 -10.36 -9.18 -6.47
CA SER A 122 -9.27 -9.55 -5.56
C SER A 122 -9.73 -9.52 -4.10
N PRO A 123 -10.18 -10.66 -3.54
CA PRO A 123 -10.65 -10.73 -2.15
C PRO A 123 -9.60 -10.38 -1.11
N ILE A 124 -8.30 -10.46 -1.43
CA ILE A 124 -7.20 -10.09 -0.53
C ILE A 124 -7.23 -8.60 -0.14
N LEU A 125 -7.95 -7.77 -0.90
CA LEU A 125 -8.09 -6.36 -0.60
C LEU A 125 -8.93 -6.09 0.65
N PHE A 126 -9.86 -6.97 1.02
CA PHE A 126 -10.63 -6.82 2.26
C PHE A 126 -9.78 -6.97 3.53
N PRO A 127 -9.01 -8.06 3.73
CA PRO A 127 -8.15 -8.15 4.90
C PRO A 127 -7.05 -7.07 4.89
N LEU A 128 -6.55 -6.67 3.71
CA LEU A 128 -5.61 -5.56 3.61
C LEU A 128 -6.25 -4.22 4.02
N ALA A 129 -7.49 -3.95 3.60
CA ALA A 129 -8.26 -2.77 4.01
C ALA A 129 -8.39 -2.68 5.53
N VAL A 130 -8.74 -3.80 6.17
CA VAL A 130 -8.84 -3.91 7.63
C VAL A 130 -7.47 -3.66 8.26
N ALA A 131 -6.41 -4.33 7.80
CA ALA A 131 -5.07 -4.16 8.35
C ALA A 131 -4.58 -2.71 8.29
N MET A 132 -4.72 -2.07 7.13
CA MET A 132 -4.35 -0.66 6.90
C MET A 132 -5.17 0.31 7.76
N THR A 133 -6.48 0.08 7.87
CA THR A 133 -7.36 0.90 8.72
C THR A 133 -7.00 0.77 10.21
N LEU A 134 -6.69 -0.44 10.67
CA LEU A 134 -6.22 -0.68 12.03
C LEU A 134 -4.85 -0.03 12.29
N VAL A 135 -3.93 -0.07 11.31
CA VAL A 135 -2.66 0.66 11.39
C VAL A 135 -2.91 2.15 11.54
N ALA A 136 -3.77 2.76 10.71
CA ALA A 136 -4.08 4.18 10.79
C ALA A 136 -4.66 4.58 12.16
N ALA A 137 -5.58 3.78 12.69
CA ALA A 137 -6.20 4.02 14.00
C ALA A 137 -5.21 3.83 15.17
N GLY A 138 -4.35 2.80 15.09
CA GLY A 138 -3.44 2.41 16.17
C GLY A 138 -2.06 3.08 16.16
N ALA A 139 -1.59 3.56 15.00
CA ALA A 139 -0.24 4.09 14.85
C ALA A 139 -0.02 5.35 15.70
N THR A 140 -0.94 6.33 15.64
CA THR A 140 -0.82 7.59 16.40
C THR A 140 -0.75 7.37 17.92
N PRO A 141 -1.67 6.63 18.57
CA PRO A 141 -1.58 6.40 20.01
C PRO A 141 -0.34 5.58 20.39
N LEU A 142 0.06 4.60 19.56
CA LEU A 142 1.27 3.82 19.79
C LEU A 142 2.54 4.69 19.70
N ALA A 143 2.60 5.58 18.70
CA ALA A 143 3.71 6.50 18.49
C ALA A 143 3.90 7.42 19.70
N ARG A 144 2.80 8.01 20.20
CA ARG A 144 2.81 8.86 21.40
C ARG A 144 3.29 8.10 22.64
N LYS A 145 2.84 6.85 22.84
CA LYS A 145 3.27 6.01 23.97
C LYS A 145 4.77 5.68 23.92
N ARG A 146 5.36 5.67 22.73
CA ARG A 146 6.76 5.29 22.48
C ARG A 146 7.68 6.48 22.21
N ASP A 147 7.15 7.70 22.27
CA ASP A 147 7.87 8.95 21.96
C ASP A 147 8.59 8.92 20.60
N ILE A 148 7.89 8.44 19.57
CA ILE A 148 8.36 8.40 18.19
C ILE A 148 7.36 9.07 17.24
N PRO A 149 7.77 9.49 16.03
CA PRO A 149 6.85 10.08 15.07
C PRO A 149 5.71 9.13 14.67
N PRO A 150 4.46 9.62 14.52
CA PRO A 150 3.36 8.80 13.98
C PRO A 150 3.64 8.24 12.58
N SER A 151 4.42 8.95 11.76
CA SER A 151 4.91 8.46 10.46
C SER A 151 5.77 7.19 10.59
N ALA A 152 6.56 7.06 11.67
CA ALA A 152 7.40 5.89 11.92
C ALA A 152 6.57 4.61 12.11
N THR A 153 5.57 4.68 12.98
CA THR A 153 4.69 3.54 13.29
C THR A 153 3.73 3.23 12.14
N THR A 154 3.18 4.26 11.50
CA THR A 154 2.31 4.11 10.34
C THR A 154 3.08 3.48 9.18
N GLY A 155 4.30 3.97 8.90
CA GLY A 155 5.17 3.46 7.85
C GLY A 155 5.56 2.00 8.03
N VAL A 156 5.89 1.58 9.27
CA VAL A 156 6.16 0.18 9.57
C VAL A 156 4.91 -0.67 9.36
N GLY A 157 3.77 -0.28 9.94
CA GLY A 157 2.53 -1.05 9.85
C GLY A 157 2.07 -1.22 8.41
N ALA A 158 1.95 -0.11 7.68
CA ALA A 158 1.51 -0.10 6.29
C ALA A 158 2.51 -0.82 5.37
N GLY A 159 3.81 -0.56 5.53
CA GLY A 159 4.87 -1.20 4.75
C GLY A 159 4.87 -2.71 4.91
N VAL A 160 4.73 -3.22 6.14
CA VAL A 160 4.64 -4.66 6.40
C VAL A 160 3.37 -5.25 5.78
N SER A 161 2.20 -4.63 5.99
CA SER A 161 0.93 -5.12 5.44
C SER A 161 0.96 -5.23 3.91
N LEU A 162 1.49 -4.20 3.24
CA LEU A 162 1.61 -4.18 1.78
C LEU A 162 2.67 -5.17 1.29
N LEU A 163 3.84 -5.25 1.94
CA LEU A 163 4.90 -6.17 1.55
C LEU A 163 4.45 -7.63 1.67
N THR A 164 3.73 -8.00 2.74
CA THR A 164 3.17 -9.34 2.89
C THR A 164 2.22 -9.68 1.74
N CYS A 165 1.34 -8.76 1.37
CA CYS A 165 0.43 -8.97 0.24
C CYS A 165 1.17 -9.00 -1.10
N ALA A 166 2.22 -8.19 -1.26
CA ALA A 166 3.06 -8.16 -2.47
C ALA A 166 3.80 -9.49 -2.67
N ILE A 167 4.39 -10.04 -1.61
CA ILE A 167 5.06 -11.35 -1.63
C ILE A 167 4.04 -12.45 -1.95
N ALA A 168 2.87 -12.44 -1.30
CA ALA A 168 1.83 -13.42 -1.59
C ALA A 168 1.38 -13.36 -3.07
N ALA A 169 1.20 -12.15 -3.62
CA ALA A 169 0.86 -11.95 -5.02
C ALA A 169 1.98 -12.41 -5.97
N LEU A 170 3.24 -12.15 -5.62
CA LEU A 170 4.39 -12.61 -6.40
C LEU A 170 4.47 -14.14 -6.43
N ILE A 171 4.27 -14.81 -5.29
CA ILE A 171 4.22 -16.27 -5.20
C ILE A 171 3.10 -16.82 -6.08
N ILE A 172 1.91 -16.22 -6.07
CA ILE A 172 0.81 -16.61 -6.95
C ILE A 172 1.18 -16.43 -8.43
N ALA A 173 1.86 -15.35 -8.78
CA ALA A 173 2.26 -15.07 -10.15
C ALA A 173 3.30 -16.06 -10.70
N VAL A 174 4.22 -16.56 -9.87
CA VAL A 174 5.27 -17.51 -10.31
C VAL A 174 4.85 -18.98 -10.25
N THR A 175 3.74 -19.30 -9.58
CA THR A 175 3.25 -20.69 -9.41
C THR A 175 2.10 -21.06 -10.33
N ARG A 176 1.64 -20.13 -11.16
CA ARG A 176 0.57 -20.31 -12.14
C ARG A 176 1.13 -20.19 -13.54
#